data_AF-A0A2N1DGI3-F1
#
_entry.id   AF-A0A2N1DGI3-F1
#
_cell.length_a   1.000
_cell.length_b   1.000
_cell.length_c   1.000
_cell.angle_alpha   90.00
_cell.angle_beta   90.00
_cell.angle_gamma   90.00
#
_symmetry.space_group_name_H-M   'P 1'
#
loop_
_entity.id
_entity.type
_entity.pdbx_description
1 polymer ?
#
loop_
_entity_poly.entity_id
_entity_poly.type
_entity_poly.pdbx_seq_one_letter_code
_entity_poly.pdbx_strand_id
1 'polypeptide(L)'
;MVLLSPGAAGAPDSGTIIAVLPPFITANGMPLATSGSMCLMINSVTGVPYTIPIGPFASTGVSVGGKPLVRLGDNIPSPPGILTILGPPAAPFILDQWPP
;
A
#
# COMPACT_ATOMS: atom_id res chain seq x y z
N MET A 1 20.15 10.56 1.50
CA MET A 1 18.94 11.16 2.11
C MET A 1 18.12 11.73 0.96
N VAL A 2 17.11 11.00 0.50
CA VAL A 2 16.17 11.52 -0.51
C VAL A 2 15.14 12.30 0.28
N LEU A 3 15.18 13.62 0.14
CA LEU A 3 14.15 14.51 0.66
C LEU A 3 12.92 14.31 -0.24
N LEU A 4 12.03 13.39 0.15
CA LEU A 4 10.68 13.35 -0.40
C LEU A 4 9.95 14.55 0.18
N SER A 5 9.87 15.63 -0.59
CA SER A 5 9.16 16.85 -0.22
C SER A 5 7.71 16.51 0.17
N PRO A 6 7.27 16.84 1.40
CA PRO A 6 5.88 16.69 1.79
C PRO A 6 5.00 17.64 0.97
N GLY A 7 4.03 17.11 0.22
CA GLY A 7 2.80 17.83 -0.11
C GLY A 7 2.83 18.94 -1.16
N ALA A 8 3.36 18.70 -2.37
CA ALA A 8 3.24 19.69 -3.46
C ALA A 8 1.95 19.59 -4.31
N ALA A 9 0.94 18.78 -3.95
CA ALA A 9 -0.29 18.68 -4.77
C ALA A 9 -1.63 18.39 -4.06
N GLY A 10 -1.71 17.88 -2.83
CA GLY A 10 -3.01 17.57 -2.21
C GLY A 10 -2.95 16.47 -1.14
N ALA A 11 -4.12 16.02 -0.68
CA ALA A 11 -4.27 14.82 0.14
C ALA A 11 -3.63 13.60 -0.56
N PRO A 12 -3.16 12.56 0.16
CA PRO A 12 -2.73 11.31 -0.45
C PRO A 12 -3.79 10.75 -1.43
N ASP A 13 -3.32 10.16 -2.53
CA ASP A 13 -4.22 9.38 -3.38
C ASP A 13 -4.71 8.19 -2.55
N SER A 14 -6.00 7.91 -2.66
CA SER A 14 -6.67 6.90 -1.83
C SER A 14 -7.08 5.73 -2.69
N GLY A 15 -6.85 4.52 -2.20
CA GLY A 15 -7.13 3.34 -3.01
C GLY A 15 -7.42 2.09 -2.21
N THR A 16 -7.95 1.11 -2.92
CA THR A 16 -8.19 -0.23 -2.39
C THR A 16 -7.31 -1.21 -3.11
N ILE A 17 -6.80 -2.19 -2.38
CA ILE A 17 -6.12 -3.31 -3.02
C ILE A 17 -7.13 -3.96 -3.98
N ILE A 18 -6.69 -4.47 -5.12
CA ILE A 18 -7.56 -5.20 -6.07
C ILE A 18 -6.98 -6.57 -6.43
N ALA A 19 -5.68 -6.76 -6.24
CA ALA A 19 -5.05 -8.07 -6.36
C ALA A 19 -3.84 -8.17 -5.44
N VAL A 20 -3.74 -9.29 -4.71
CA VAL A 20 -2.50 -9.70 -4.05
C VAL A 20 -1.76 -10.62 -5.03
N LEU A 21 -0.47 -10.39 -5.24
CA LEU A 21 0.33 -11.23 -6.13
C LEU A 21 1.14 -12.26 -5.31
N PRO A 22 1.51 -13.42 -5.89
CA PRO A 22 2.30 -14.42 -5.20
C PRO A 22 3.59 -13.87 -4.55
N PRO A 23 4.02 -14.47 -3.42
CA PRO A 23 3.42 -15.63 -2.73
C PRO A 23 2.18 -15.27 -1.89
N PHE A 24 1.18 -16.15 -1.90
CA PHE A 24 -0.03 -16.00 -1.09
C PHE A 24 0.20 -16.55 0.31
N ILE A 25 0.35 -15.66 1.29
CA ILE A 25 0.21 -16.01 2.70
C ILE A 25 -1.14 -15.50 3.16
N THR A 26 -1.89 -16.31 3.90
CA THR A 26 -3.22 -15.96 4.38
C THR A 26 -3.26 -15.86 5.90
N ALA A 27 -4.08 -14.95 6.40
CA ALA A 27 -4.47 -14.85 7.79
C ALA A 27 -6.00 -14.92 7.87
N ASN A 28 -6.52 -15.89 8.63
CA ASN A 28 -7.96 -16.16 8.72
C ASN A 28 -8.65 -16.29 7.35
N GLY A 29 -8.00 -16.97 6.40
CA GLY A 29 -8.51 -17.18 5.05
C GLY A 29 -8.38 -16.00 4.09
N MET A 30 -7.89 -14.83 4.52
CA MET A 30 -7.64 -13.67 3.65
C MET A 30 -6.15 -13.49 3.35
N PRO A 31 -5.76 -13.10 2.11
CA PRO A 31 -4.37 -12.92 1.75
C PRO A 31 -3.73 -11.70 2.43
N LEU A 32 -2.43 -11.76 2.72
CA LEU A 32 -1.64 -10.61 3.19
C LEU A 32 -1.19 -9.78 1.98
N ALA A 33 -1.48 -8.48 2.00
CA ALA A 33 -0.94 -7.57 1.01
C ALA A 33 0.54 -7.29 1.27
N THR A 34 1.32 -7.26 0.21
CA THR A 34 2.75 -6.92 0.23
C THR A 34 3.09 -5.92 -0.85
N SER A 35 4.29 -5.35 -0.82
CA SER A 35 4.82 -4.58 -1.95
C SER A 35 4.65 -5.36 -3.27
N GLY A 36 4.22 -4.68 -4.33
CA GLY A 36 3.90 -5.30 -5.61
C GLY A 36 2.47 -5.83 -5.73
N SER A 37 1.65 -5.79 -4.67
CA SER A 37 0.19 -5.97 -4.81
C SER A 37 -0.40 -4.87 -5.69
N MET A 38 -1.48 -5.15 -6.40
CA MET A 38 -2.14 -4.17 -7.27
C MET A 38 -3.17 -3.37 -6.48
N CYS A 39 -3.14 -2.04 -6.62
CA CYS A 39 -4.06 -1.13 -5.98
C CYS A 39 -4.84 -0.33 -7.04
N LEU A 40 -6.16 -0.25 -6.89
CA LEU A 40 -6.98 0.72 -7.61
C LEU A 40 -7.01 2.01 -6.79
N MET A 41 -6.38 3.02 -7.34
CA MET A 41 -6.25 4.35 -6.76
C MET A 41 -7.27 5.29 -7.36
N ILE A 42 -7.65 6.31 -6.57
CA ILE A 42 -8.37 7.48 -7.00
C ILE A 42 -7.44 8.67 -6.78
N ASN A 43 -7.13 9.38 -7.86
CA ASN A 43 -6.29 10.56 -7.75
C ASN A 43 -7.02 11.65 -6.95
N SER A 44 -6.38 12.13 -5.89
CA SER A 44 -6.92 13.12 -4.95
C SER A 44 -7.24 14.46 -5.61
N VAL A 45 -6.55 14.82 -6.70
CA VAL A 45 -6.71 16.10 -7.40
C VAL A 45 -7.74 16.00 -8.52
N THR A 46 -7.67 14.95 -9.33
CA THR A 46 -8.49 14.80 -10.55
C THR A 46 -9.70 13.89 -10.36
N GLY A 47 -9.75 13.08 -9.29
CA GLY A 47 -10.77 12.05 -9.07
C GLY A 47 -10.69 10.86 -10.03
N VAL A 48 -9.72 10.84 -10.96
CA VAL A 48 -9.60 9.80 -11.98
C VAL A 48 -9.06 8.51 -11.34
N PRO A 49 -9.70 7.35 -11.58
CA PRO A 49 -9.20 6.08 -11.10
C PRO A 49 -8.01 5.61 -11.94
N TYR A 50 -7.00 5.03 -11.30
CA TYR A 50 -5.85 4.44 -11.97
C TYR A 50 -5.30 3.26 -11.17
N THR A 51 -4.64 2.32 -11.85
CA THR A 51 -4.11 1.11 -11.21
C THR A 51 -2.59 1.14 -11.17
N ILE A 52 -2.00 0.88 -10.01
CA ILE A 52 -0.55 0.78 -9.84
C ILE A 52 -0.17 -0.42 -8.96
N PRO A 53 1.04 -0.99 -9.14
CA PRO A 53 1.64 -1.84 -8.14
C PRO A 53 2.09 -1.02 -6.92
N ILE A 54 1.91 -1.55 -5.72
CA ILE A 54 2.40 -0.92 -4.48
C ILE A 54 3.94 -0.91 -4.50
N GLY A 55 4.53 0.23 -4.16
CA GLY A 55 5.97 0.44 -4.12
C GLY A 55 6.71 -0.42 -3.09
N PRO A 56 8.05 -0.36 -3.06
CA PRO A 56 8.88 -1.19 -2.18
C PRO A 56 8.91 -0.71 -0.72
N PHE A 57 8.35 0.46 -0.43
CA PHE A 57 8.37 1.06 0.90
C PHE A 57 7.05 0.75 1.62
N ALA A 58 7.10 -0.18 2.56
CA ALA A 58 6.01 -0.54 3.47
C ALA A 58 6.69 -1.02 4.76
N SER A 59 6.11 -1.95 5.53
CA SER A 59 6.70 -2.38 6.82
C SER A 59 8.21 -2.66 6.77
N THR A 60 8.98 -2.03 7.67
CA THR A 60 10.43 -2.25 7.79
C THR A 60 10.78 -3.48 8.65
N GLY A 61 9.83 -4.03 9.40
CA GLY A 61 10.08 -5.14 10.33
C GLY A 61 9.37 -6.43 9.98
N VAL A 62 8.34 -6.39 9.14
CA VAL A 62 7.62 -7.57 8.68
C VAL A 62 7.69 -7.67 7.17
N SER A 63 8.25 -8.78 6.69
CA SER A 63 8.24 -9.15 5.29
C SER A 63 7.66 -10.54 5.10
N VAL A 64 7.00 -10.73 3.97
CA VAL A 64 6.37 -11.98 3.57
C VAL A 64 6.97 -12.37 2.22
N GLY A 65 7.72 -13.48 2.20
CA GLY A 65 8.43 -13.91 0.99
C GLY A 65 9.41 -12.85 0.46
N GLY A 66 10.05 -12.09 1.36
CA GLY A 66 11.00 -11.03 1.01
C GLY A 66 10.37 -9.70 0.59
N LYS A 67 9.03 -9.59 0.60
CA LYS A 67 8.29 -8.36 0.28
C LYS A 67 7.72 -7.76 1.56
N PRO A 68 7.91 -6.46 1.85
CA PRO A 68 7.36 -5.84 3.06
C PRO A 68 5.83 -5.90 3.09
N LEU A 69 5.28 -6.11 4.28
CA LEU A 69 3.85 -6.17 4.55
C LEU A 69 3.22 -4.78 4.35
N VAL A 70 2.02 -4.76 3.74
CA VAL A 70 1.19 -3.57 3.57
C VAL A 70 0.01 -3.64 4.54
N ARG A 71 -0.20 -2.57 5.29
CA ARG A 71 -1.26 -2.46 6.31
C ARG A 71 -2.32 -1.46 5.87
N LEU A 72 -3.50 -1.57 6.48
CA LEU A 72 -4.54 -0.57 6.34
C LEU A 72 -4.04 0.77 6.90
N GLY A 73 -4.24 1.86 6.14
CA GLY A 73 -3.81 3.20 6.54
C GLY A 73 -2.33 3.49 6.35
N ASP A 74 -1.54 2.56 5.80
CA ASP A 74 -0.16 2.86 5.43
C ASP A 74 -0.10 4.02 4.43
N ASN A 75 0.80 4.97 4.70
CA ASN A 75 1.15 6.08 3.84
C ASN A 75 2.40 5.73 3.04
N ILE A 76 2.21 5.13 1.87
CA ILE A 76 3.32 4.59 1.06
C ILE A 76 3.77 5.64 0.03
N PRO A 77 5.04 6.05 0.01
CA PRO A 77 5.57 6.87 -1.08
C PRO A 77 5.44 6.12 -2.40
N SER A 78 4.65 6.66 -3.33
CA SER A 78 4.56 6.13 -4.68
C SER A 78 4.44 7.28 -5.67
N PRO A 79 5.23 7.32 -6.75
CA PRO A 79 5.15 8.41 -7.71
C PRO A 79 3.70 8.60 -8.24
N PRO A 80 3.13 9.83 -8.23
CA PRO A 80 3.72 11.14 -7.91
C PRO A 80 3.53 11.65 -6.47
N GLY A 81 3.05 10.85 -5.51
CA GLY A 81 2.74 11.29 -4.15
C GLY A 81 2.81 10.22 -3.05
N ILE A 82 1.85 10.27 -2.12
CA ILE A 82 1.68 9.31 -1.01
C ILE A 82 0.38 8.54 -1.25
N LEU A 83 0.39 7.24 -1.00
CA LEU A 83 -0.77 6.35 -1.10
C LEU A 83 -1.33 6.06 0.27
N THR A 84 -2.65 6.13 0.43
CA THR A 84 -3.36 5.57 1.59
C THR A 84 -4.12 4.31 1.19
N ILE A 85 -3.85 3.20 1.89
CA ILE A 85 -4.57 1.93 1.71
C ILE A 85 -5.86 1.93 2.52
N LEU A 86 -7.01 1.84 1.86
CA LEU A 86 -8.33 1.95 2.49
C LEU A 86 -9.05 0.63 2.76
N GLY A 87 -8.60 -0.52 2.21
CA GLY A 87 -9.39 -1.73 2.40
C GLY A 87 -9.02 -2.99 1.60
N PRO A 88 -9.84 -4.05 1.75
CA PRO A 88 -9.64 -5.40 1.19
C PRO A 88 -9.47 -5.41 -0.34
N PRO A 89 -8.96 -6.51 -0.96
CA PRO A 89 -9.13 -7.95 -0.70
C PRO A 89 -8.07 -8.59 0.19
N ALA A 90 -7.23 -7.82 0.86
CA ALA A 90 -6.26 -8.35 1.83
C ALA A 90 -6.80 -8.35 3.27
N ALA A 91 -6.14 -9.07 4.18
CA ALA A 91 -6.42 -9.10 5.61
C ALA A 91 -6.08 -7.75 6.27
N PRO A 92 -7.04 -6.81 6.40
CA PRO A 92 -6.73 -5.43 6.78
C PRO A 92 -6.52 -5.28 8.29
N PHE A 93 -6.81 -6.35 9.05
CA PHE A 93 -6.66 -6.42 10.50
C PHE A 93 -5.24 -6.82 10.94
N ILE A 94 -4.39 -7.26 10.01
CA ILE A 94 -2.99 -7.54 10.34
C ILE A 94 -2.25 -6.20 10.37
N LEU A 95 -1.83 -5.84 11.58
CA LEU A 95 -1.00 -4.69 11.87
C LEU A 95 0.31 -5.20 12.46
N ASP A 96 1.40 -4.52 12.13
CA ASP A 96 2.65 -4.66 12.87
C ASP A 96 2.99 -3.31 13.52
N GLN A 97 3.93 -3.32 14.48
CA GLN A 97 4.34 -2.10 15.20
C GLN A 97 5.57 -1.42 14.58
N TRP A 98 5.92 -1.75 13.33
CA TRP A 98 7.09 -1.19 12.67
C TRP A 98 6.73 0.02 11.81
N PRO A 99 7.65 0.95 11.55
CA PRO A 99 7.40 2.03 10.60
C PRO A 99 7.25 1.48 9.16
N PRO A 100 6.53 2.20 8.27
CA PRO A 100 6.66 2.06 6.82
C PRO A 100 7.97 2.66 6.27
#